data_AF-A0A7X0J0U6-F1
#
_entry.id   AF-A0A7X0J0U6-F1
#
_cell.length_a   1.000
_cell.length_b   1.000
_cell.length_c   1.000
_cell.angle_alpha   90.00
_cell.angle_beta   90.00
_cell.angle_gamma   90.00
#
_symmetry.space_group_name_H-M   'P 1'
#
loop_
_entity.id
_entity.type
_entity.pdbx_description
1 polymer ?
#
loop_
_entity_poly.entity_id
_entity_poly.type
_entity_poly.pdbx_seq_one_letter_code
_entity_poly.pdbx_strand_id
1 'polypeptide(L)'
;MYLKKIPFTVCVALCLFLTACSKEELKQNPEKSINAKSVIDEPAALKKFLSFTLNVSQDVILYDQEKKTFYIPNTVFKESYETIKHRYQEANEYKLNNPN
;
A
#
# COMPACT_ATOMS: atom_id res chain seq x y z
N MET A 1 1.30 47.65 -33.06
CA MET A 1 2.21 47.28 -31.95
C MET A 1 1.98 45.81 -31.61
N TYR A 2 2.95 44.95 -31.91
CA TYR A 2 2.95 43.53 -31.57
C TYR A 2 3.84 43.28 -30.35
N LEU A 3 3.35 42.52 -29.38
CA LEU A 3 4.10 41.84 -28.28
C LEU A 3 3.18 40.67 -27.90
N LYS A 4 3.33 39.41 -28.31
CA LYS A 4 4.44 38.45 -28.39
C LYS A 4 5.18 38.23 -27.06
N LYS A 5 5.13 36.96 -26.62
CA LYS A 5 5.96 36.16 -25.68
C LYS A 5 5.01 35.42 -24.71
N ILE A 6 5.11 34.12 -24.42
CA ILE A 6 6.26 33.22 -24.27
C ILE A 6 5.78 31.76 -24.52
N PRO A 7 6.41 30.92 -25.37
CA PRO A 7 6.25 29.47 -25.28
C PRO A 7 7.26 28.90 -24.28
N PHE A 8 6.75 28.16 -23.30
CA PHE A 8 7.55 27.46 -22.28
C PHE A 8 8.21 26.23 -22.91
N THR A 9 9.51 26.35 -23.16
CA THR A 9 10.45 25.29 -23.50
C THR A 9 10.84 24.53 -22.24
N VAL A 10 10.64 23.21 -22.13
CA VAL A 10 11.51 22.32 -21.33
C VAL A 10 11.57 20.90 -21.92
N CYS A 11 12.73 20.62 -22.53
CA CYS A 11 13.50 19.37 -22.54
C CYS A 11 12.80 18.00 -22.55
N VAL A 12 12.68 17.45 -23.75
CA VAL A 12 12.75 16.00 -24.00
C VAL A 12 14.16 15.70 -24.49
N ALA A 13 15.03 15.16 -23.63
CA ALA A 13 16.18 14.34 -24.02
C ALA A 13 17.05 14.03 -22.80
N LEU A 14 16.94 12.82 -22.26
CA LEU A 14 18.12 12.04 -21.88
C LEU A 14 17.69 10.58 -21.65
N CYS A 15 17.74 9.81 -22.73
CA CYS A 15 17.76 8.36 -22.67
C CYS A 15 19.17 7.89 -22.99
N LEU A 16 19.56 6.79 -22.34
CA LEU A 16 20.69 5.89 -22.65
C LEU A 16 22.06 6.38 -22.18
N PHE A 17 22.57 5.74 -21.13
CA PHE A 17 23.78 4.91 -21.17
C PHE A 17 24.08 4.42 -19.75
N LEU A 18 23.80 3.15 -19.44
CA LEU A 18 24.57 2.31 -18.53
C LEU A 18 24.19 0.85 -18.83
N THR A 19 24.78 0.32 -19.90
CA THR A 19 24.97 -1.13 -20.07
C THR A 19 26.14 -1.60 -19.21
N ALA A 20 26.15 -2.90 -18.92
CA ALA A 20 27.23 -3.71 -18.35
C ALA A 20 27.20 -3.94 -16.82
N CYS A 21 26.39 -4.92 -16.41
CA CYS A 21 26.89 -5.94 -15.50
C CYS A 21 26.67 -7.31 -16.16
N SER A 22 27.76 -8.03 -16.36
CA SER A 22 27.87 -9.26 -17.13
C SER A 22 27.68 -10.47 -16.21
N LYS A 23 26.87 -11.43 -16.69
CA LYS A 23 26.85 -12.89 -16.46
C LYS A 23 27.16 -13.42 -15.05
N GLU A 24 26.19 -14.18 -14.51
CA GLU A 24 26.45 -15.58 -14.13
C GLU A 24 25.14 -16.40 -14.06
N GLU A 25 25.29 -17.68 -14.39
CA GLU A 25 24.23 -18.65 -14.68
C GLU A 25 23.47 -19.13 -13.44
N LEU A 26 22.19 -19.47 -13.61
CA LEU A 26 21.57 -20.61 -12.94
C LEU A 26 20.30 -21.04 -13.67
N LYS A 27 20.46 -22.01 -14.58
CA LYS A 27 19.36 -22.88 -14.98
C LYS A 27 19.17 -23.92 -13.88
N GLN A 28 18.07 -23.85 -13.13
CA GLN A 28 17.27 -25.03 -12.79
C GLN A 28 15.99 -24.70 -12.02
N ASN A 29 14.93 -25.37 -12.45
CA ASN A 29 13.61 -25.57 -11.84
C ASN A 29 12.51 -24.53 -12.16
N PRO A 30 11.59 -24.82 -13.10
CA PRO A 30 10.34 -24.10 -13.27
C PRO A 30 9.30 -24.60 -12.25
N GLU A 31 9.67 -24.73 -10.99
CA GLU A 31 8.67 -24.77 -9.92
C GLU A 31 8.25 -23.33 -9.67
N LYS A 32 7.35 -22.88 -10.53
CA LYS A 32 6.19 -22.06 -10.16
C LYS A 32 6.54 -21.09 -9.03
N SER A 33 7.43 -20.14 -9.32
CA SER A 33 7.52 -18.89 -8.57
C SER A 33 6.24 -18.13 -8.85
N ILE A 34 5.16 -18.60 -8.24
CA ILE A 34 4.03 -17.77 -7.90
C ILE A 34 4.56 -16.92 -6.76
N ASN A 35 5.39 -15.93 -7.09
CA ASN A 35 5.47 -14.75 -6.26
C ASN A 35 4.14 -14.03 -6.47
N ALA A 36 3.09 -14.65 -5.92
CA ALA A 36 1.85 -13.98 -5.61
C ALA A 36 2.28 -12.91 -4.61
N LYS A 37 2.65 -11.76 -5.14
CA LYS A 37 2.14 -10.50 -4.64
C LYS A 37 0.62 -10.65 -4.68
N SER A 38 0.09 -11.45 -3.76
CA SER A 38 -1.31 -11.49 -3.41
C SER A 38 -1.60 -10.02 -3.21
N VAL A 39 -2.41 -9.46 -4.10
CA VAL A 39 -2.95 -8.14 -3.90
C VAL A 39 -3.82 -8.31 -2.67
N ILE A 40 -3.19 -8.23 -1.49
CA ILE A 40 -3.89 -8.21 -0.22
C ILE A 40 -4.71 -6.95 -0.35
N ASP A 41 -6.02 -7.12 -0.41
CA ASP A 41 -6.96 -6.04 -0.26
C ASP A 41 -6.69 -5.42 1.11
N GLU A 42 -5.84 -4.39 1.12
CA GLU A 42 -5.31 -3.76 2.32
C GLU A 42 -6.47 -3.30 3.23
N PRO A 43 -7.54 -2.66 2.72
CA PRO A 43 -8.77 -2.45 3.48
C PRO A 43 -9.35 -3.69 4.18
N ALA A 44 -9.36 -4.87 3.54
CA ALA A 44 -9.85 -6.09 4.16
C ALA A 44 -8.97 -6.56 5.32
N ALA A 45 -7.64 -6.45 5.19
CA ALA A 45 -6.71 -6.74 6.27
C ALA A 45 -6.90 -5.78 7.46
N LEU A 46 -7.08 -4.48 7.18
CA LEU A 46 -7.35 -3.48 8.21
C LEU A 46 -8.71 -3.68 8.89
N LYS A 47 -9.76 -4.07 8.15
CA LYS A 47 -11.06 -4.44 8.76
C LYS A 47 -10.91 -5.63 9.72
N LYS A 48 -10.16 -6.65 9.32
CA LYS A 48 -9.88 -7.81 10.17
C LYS A 48 -9.07 -7.43 11.41
N PHE A 49 -8.08 -6.55 11.27
CA PHE A 49 -7.35 -6.03 12.43
C PHE A 49 -8.26 -5.29 13.42
N LEU A 50 -9.15 -4.44 12.90
CA LEU A 50 -10.12 -3.70 13.72
C LEU A 50 -11.15 -4.62 14.39
N SER A 51 -11.62 -5.67 13.71
CA SER A 51 -12.59 -6.61 14.29
C SER A 51 -12.04 -7.30 15.53
N PHE A 52 -10.77 -7.73 15.48
CA PHE A 52 -10.08 -8.28 16.66
C PHE A 52 -9.85 -7.23 17.74
N THR A 53 -9.34 -6.05 17.37
CA THR A 53 -8.96 -5.00 18.34
C THR A 53 -10.16 -4.44 19.09
N LEU A 54 -11.29 -4.28 18.39
CA LEU A 54 -12.52 -3.69 18.93
C LEU A 54 -13.51 -4.75 19.43
N ASN A 55 -13.21 -6.04 19.24
CA ASN A 55 -14.10 -7.16 19.55
C ASN A 55 -15.50 -7.00 18.95
N VAL A 56 -15.55 -6.69 17.64
CA VAL A 56 -16.79 -6.55 16.87
C VAL A 56 -16.72 -7.41 15.60
N SER A 57 -17.88 -7.73 15.00
CA SER A 57 -17.89 -8.44 13.71
C SER A 57 -17.22 -7.60 12.61
N GLN A 58 -16.51 -8.26 11.69
CA GLN A 58 -15.92 -7.58 10.53
C GLN A 58 -16.98 -6.93 9.63
N ASP A 59 -18.18 -7.50 9.57
CA ASP A 59 -19.28 -7.04 8.70
C ASP A 59 -19.86 -5.69 9.13
N VAL A 60 -19.74 -5.32 10.40
CA VAL A 60 -20.23 -4.03 10.91
C VAL A 60 -19.22 -2.89 10.70
N ILE A 61 -17.99 -3.22 10.31
CA ILE A 61 -16.94 -2.25 10.03
C ILE A 61 -17.03 -1.83 8.57
N LEU A 62 -17.35 -0.58 8.34
CA LEU A 62 -17.48 -0.01 7.01
C LEU A 62 -16.26 0.84 6.67
N TYR A 63 -15.93 0.91 5.38
CA TYR A 63 -14.87 1.75 4.86
C TYR A 63 -15.47 2.73 3.85
N ASP A 64 -15.39 4.01 4.14
CA ASP A 64 -15.73 5.08 3.19
C ASP A 64 -14.49 5.33 2.32
N GLN A 65 -14.57 4.94 1.05
CA GLN A 65 -13.45 5.05 0.11
C GLN A 65 -13.13 6.51 -0.27
N GLU A 66 -14.12 7.39 -0.28
CA GLU A 66 -13.94 8.81 -0.63
C GLU A 66 -13.27 9.55 0.52
N LYS A 67 -13.76 9.32 1.75
CA LYS A 67 -13.22 9.96 2.97
C LYS A 67 -12.03 9.21 3.57
N LYS A 68 -11.66 8.06 2.99
CA LYS A 68 -10.60 7.19 3.49
C LYS A 68 -10.74 6.92 4.99
N THR A 69 -11.94 6.55 5.44
CA THR A 69 -12.29 6.45 6.87
C THR A 69 -12.95 5.11 7.18
N PHE A 70 -12.49 4.45 8.23
CA PHE A 70 -13.18 3.30 8.84
C PHE A 70 -14.15 3.78 9.90
N TYR A 71 -15.34 3.19 9.95
CA TYR A 71 -16.33 3.52 10.97
C TYR A 71 -17.25 2.34 11.28
N ILE A 72 -17.87 2.38 12.46
CA ILE A 72 -18.92 1.46 12.86
C ILE A 72 -20.21 2.27 13.02
N PRO A 73 -21.30 1.95 12.28
CA PRO A 73 -22.57 2.65 12.39
C PRO A 73 -23.10 2.69 13.83
N ASN A 74 -23.77 3.79 14.21
CA ASN A 74 -24.34 3.99 15.55
C ASN A 74 -23.32 3.98 16.70
N THR A 75 -22.05 4.25 16.40
CA THR A 75 -21.00 4.43 17.40
C THR A 75 -20.24 5.72 17.17
N VAL A 76 -19.42 6.10 18.15
CA VAL A 76 -18.46 7.22 18.03
C VAL A 76 -17.20 6.83 17.27
N PHE A 77 -17.00 5.54 16.96
CA PHE A 77 -15.78 5.06 16.30
C PHE A 77 -15.74 5.50 14.83
N LYS A 78 -14.82 6.41 14.53
CA LYS A 78 -14.44 6.85 13.19
C LYS A 78 -12.95 7.14 13.18
N GLU A 79 -12.20 6.44 12.35
CA GLU A 79 -10.74 6.56 12.30
C GLU A 79 -10.26 6.59 10.85
N SER A 80 -9.22 7.38 10.59
CA SER A 80 -8.68 7.50 9.24
C SER A 80 -7.97 6.21 8.82
N TYR A 81 -7.95 5.96 7.51
CA TYR A 81 -7.23 4.84 6.92
C TYR A 81 -5.77 4.80 7.36
N GLU A 82 -5.07 5.94 7.28
CA GLU A 82 -3.65 6.04 7.62
C GLU A 82 -3.39 5.74 9.10
N THR A 83 -4.28 6.21 10.00
CA THR A 83 -4.17 5.92 11.43
C THR A 83 -4.28 4.42 11.71
N ILE A 84 -5.26 3.75 11.09
CA ILE A 84 -5.45 2.31 11.29
C ILE A 84 -4.31 1.51 10.65
N LYS A 85 -3.84 1.92 9.48
CA LYS A 85 -2.71 1.33 8.79
C LYS A 85 -1.43 1.41 9.64
N HIS A 86 -1.15 2.57 10.22
CA HIS A 86 0.00 2.75 11.10
C HIS A 86 -0.07 1.81 12.32
N ARG A 87 -1.20 1.81 13.04
CA ARG A 87 -1.40 0.92 14.20
C ARG A 87 -1.28 -0.56 13.83
N TYR A 88 -1.77 -0.95 12.65
CA TYR A 88 -1.62 -2.30 12.13
C TYR A 88 -0.15 -2.66 11.87
N GLN A 89 0.64 -1.75 11.29
CA GLN A 89 2.06 -1.96 11.06
C GLN A 89 2.83 -2.09 12.38
N GLU A 90 2.60 -1.19 13.34
CA GLU A 90 3.20 -1.25 14.68
C GLU A 90 2.90 -2.58 15.39
N ALA A 91 1.64 -3.05 15.31
CA ALA A 91 1.24 -4.32 15.91
C ALA A 91 1.98 -5.51 15.27
N ASN A 92 2.20 -5.49 13.95
CA ASN A 92 2.94 -6.53 13.26
C ASN A 92 4.44 -6.49 13.59
N GLU A 93 5.03 -5.30 13.64
CA GLU A 93 6.43 -5.12 14.05
C GLU A 93 6.66 -5.62 15.48
N TYR A 94 5.75 -5.30 16.40
CA TYR A 94 5.82 -5.81 17.76
C TYR A 94 5.82 -7.35 17.81
N LYS A 95 4.94 -7.99 17.04
CA LYS A 95 4.87 -9.45 16.94
C LYS A 95 6.13 -10.08 16.34
N LEU A 96 6.72 -9.42 15.33
CA LEU A 96 7.99 -9.86 14.72
C LEU A 96 9.15 -9.79 15.72
N ASN A 97 9.20 -8.75 16.54
CA ASN A 97 10.26 -8.52 17.52
C ASN A 97 10.08 -9.29 18.84
N ASN A 98 8.88 -9.80 19.11
CA ASN A 98 8.54 -10.58 20.30
C ASN A 98 7.86 -11.90 19.89
N PRO A 99 8.58 -12.82 19.22
CA PRO A 99 8.01 -14.11 18.87
C PRO A 99 7.79 -14.93 20.15
N ASN A 100 6.53 -15.33 20.36
CA ASN A 100 6.14 -16.26 21.44
C ASN A 100 6.73 -17.65 21.23
#